data_AF-A0A2T6DN08-F1
#
_entry.id   AF-A0A2T6DN08-F1
#
_cell.length_a   1.000
_cell.length_b   1.000
_cell.length_c   1.000
_cell.angle_alpha   90.00
_cell.angle_beta   90.00
_cell.angle_gamma   90.00
#
_symmetry.space_group_name_H-M   'P 1'
#
loop_
_entity.id
_entity.type
_entity.pdbx_description
1 polymer ?
#
loop_
_entity_poly.entity_id
_entity_poly.type
_entity_poly.pdbx_seq_one_letter_code
_entity_poly.pdbx_strand_id
1 'polypeptide(L)'
;MPKPLFVHSHGLNESDQVGAGTRIWAFAHVLSGARVGKNCNLCDHVFVEGDVVIGDNVTVKCGVQLWSGLRIGDGVFIGPNATFTNDPFPRSKKHLDRYPETVLEDGCSIGANATILPGVRIGRNAMVGAGAVVTQSVPPFAIVTGNPARISGYVGSAGRLRSGTAAGKLRVTEGSVQTTSVRGVTLRRLPHHADMRGELGVAENGKEIPFAVKRHFFVYNVPSPEVRGQHAHRRCHQFLVCLNGSCSVVADDGKVREEFLLNDRQLGLHLPPLTWGVQYRYSKDAVLLVLASHSYDAKDYIRDYDEFLRIALRQGNVSLRAGI
;
A
#
# COMPACT_ATOMS: atom_id res chain seq x y z
N MET A 1 -15.89 -23.01 -23.96
CA MET A 1 -16.30 -23.74 -22.73
C MET A 1 -15.21 -23.58 -21.68
N PRO A 2 -15.53 -23.43 -20.38
CA PRO A 2 -14.52 -23.42 -19.33
C PRO A 2 -13.77 -24.75 -19.31
N LYS A 3 -12.44 -24.72 -19.17
CA LYS A 3 -11.63 -25.94 -19.05
C LYS A 3 -12.06 -26.71 -17.80
N PRO A 4 -12.11 -28.05 -17.81
CA PRO A 4 -12.37 -28.81 -16.59
C PRO A 4 -11.22 -28.65 -15.59
N LEU A 5 -11.47 -29.01 -14.32
CA LEU A 5 -10.43 -29.22 -13.32
C LEU A 5 -9.42 -30.26 -13.86
N PHE A 6 -8.14 -29.97 -13.70
CA PHE A 6 -7.05 -30.91 -13.98
C PHE A 6 -6.35 -31.29 -12.68
N VAL A 7 -6.25 -32.60 -12.42
CA VAL A 7 -5.44 -33.16 -11.33
C VAL A 7 -4.40 -34.07 -11.94
N HIS A 8 -3.12 -33.80 -11.68
CA HIS A 8 -2.02 -34.65 -12.12
C HIS A 8 -2.14 -36.04 -11.48
N SER A 9 -1.64 -37.09 -12.15
CA SER A 9 -1.69 -38.49 -11.66
C SER A 9 -0.99 -38.73 -10.32
N HIS A 10 -0.13 -37.79 -9.91
CA HIS A 10 0.59 -37.79 -8.63
C HIS A 10 0.12 -36.67 -7.69
N GLY A 11 -0.89 -35.89 -8.06
CA GLY A 11 -1.54 -34.93 -7.17
C GLY A 11 -2.72 -35.58 -6.45
N LEU A 12 -3.05 -35.09 -5.26
CA LEU A 12 -4.16 -35.58 -4.45
C LEU A 12 -5.14 -34.43 -4.18
N ASN A 13 -6.40 -34.63 -4.59
CA ASN A 13 -7.49 -33.71 -4.29
C ASN A 13 -8.61 -34.45 -3.56
N GLU A 14 -8.81 -34.11 -2.29
CA GLU A 14 -9.90 -34.62 -1.45
C GLU A 14 -11.06 -33.62 -1.33
N SER A 15 -10.91 -32.41 -1.86
CA SER A 15 -11.97 -31.39 -1.84
C SER A 15 -12.96 -31.55 -3.00
N ASP A 16 -14.23 -31.36 -2.69
CA ASP A 16 -15.34 -31.26 -3.64
C ASP A 16 -15.56 -29.82 -4.16
N GLN A 17 -14.81 -28.85 -3.65
CA GLN A 17 -14.97 -27.41 -3.90
C GLN A 17 -13.75 -26.82 -4.62
N VAL A 18 -13.43 -27.38 -5.79
CA VAL A 18 -12.38 -26.87 -6.67
C VAL A 18 -12.97 -26.41 -8.00
N GLY A 19 -12.81 -25.12 -8.30
CA GLY A 19 -13.41 -24.48 -9.46
C GLY A 19 -12.86 -24.95 -10.80
N ALA A 20 -13.66 -24.78 -11.86
CA ALA A 20 -13.27 -25.14 -13.22
C ALA A 20 -12.00 -24.40 -13.69
N GLY A 21 -11.19 -25.09 -14.49
CA GLY A 21 -9.94 -24.58 -15.05
C GLY A 21 -8.76 -24.59 -14.08
N THR A 22 -9.00 -24.89 -12.80
CA THR A 22 -7.94 -25.05 -11.82
C THR A 22 -7.09 -26.27 -12.12
N ARG A 23 -5.77 -26.14 -11.87
CA ARG A 23 -4.78 -27.20 -12.10
C ARG A 23 -4.09 -27.54 -10.78
N ILE A 24 -4.08 -28.82 -10.43
CA ILE A 24 -3.38 -29.39 -9.29
C ILE A 24 -2.26 -30.27 -9.85
N TRP A 25 -1.01 -29.89 -9.59
CA TRP A 25 0.16 -30.55 -10.16
C TRP A 25 0.72 -31.68 -9.27
N ALA A 26 1.86 -32.25 -9.65
CA ALA A 26 2.41 -33.44 -9.02
C ALA A 26 2.75 -33.20 -7.54
N PHE A 27 2.40 -34.15 -6.68
CA PHE A 27 2.67 -34.11 -5.24
C PHE A 27 2.02 -32.93 -4.50
N ALA A 28 1.12 -32.20 -5.16
CA ALA A 28 0.25 -31.26 -4.47
C ALA A 28 -0.87 -32.03 -3.77
N HIS A 29 -1.28 -31.56 -2.59
CA HIS A 29 -2.33 -32.18 -1.79
C HIS A 29 -3.30 -31.13 -1.28
N VAL A 30 -4.57 -31.25 -1.69
CA VAL A 30 -5.68 -30.39 -1.27
C VAL A 30 -6.62 -31.21 -0.39
N LEU A 31 -6.71 -30.87 0.89
CA LEU A 31 -7.55 -31.59 1.86
C LEU A 31 -9.04 -31.33 1.64
N SER A 32 -9.87 -32.24 2.15
CA SER A 32 -11.31 -32.06 2.25
C SER A 32 -11.65 -30.77 3.01
N GLY A 33 -12.68 -30.04 2.54
CA GLY A 33 -13.13 -28.76 3.10
C GLY A 33 -12.49 -27.52 2.48
N ALA A 34 -11.31 -27.64 1.87
CA ALA A 34 -10.63 -26.52 1.22
C ALA A 34 -11.48 -25.97 0.06
N ARG A 35 -11.58 -24.65 -0.06
CA ARG A 35 -12.34 -24.00 -1.14
C ARG A 35 -11.38 -23.32 -2.10
N VAL A 36 -11.33 -23.77 -3.34
CA VAL A 36 -10.45 -23.22 -4.37
C VAL A 36 -11.28 -22.73 -5.55
N GLY A 37 -11.09 -21.47 -5.93
CA GLY A 37 -11.76 -20.84 -7.06
C GLY A 37 -11.39 -21.44 -8.41
N LYS A 38 -11.81 -20.74 -9.46
CA LYS A 38 -11.62 -21.09 -10.86
C LYS A 38 -10.27 -20.62 -11.37
N ASN A 39 -9.75 -21.32 -12.38
CA ASN A 39 -8.55 -20.93 -13.12
C ASN A 39 -7.31 -20.71 -12.21
N CYS A 40 -7.21 -21.47 -11.12
CA CYS A 40 -6.06 -21.43 -10.23
C CYS A 40 -4.97 -22.41 -10.69
N ASN A 41 -3.74 -22.18 -10.23
CA ASN A 41 -2.61 -23.04 -10.55
C ASN A 41 -1.85 -23.40 -9.27
N LEU A 42 -2.09 -24.59 -8.74
CA LEU A 42 -1.43 -25.14 -7.55
C LEU A 42 -0.28 -26.05 -8.00
N CYS A 43 0.93 -25.48 -8.00
CA CYS A 43 2.15 -26.15 -8.48
C CYS A 43 2.60 -27.30 -7.58
N ASP A 44 3.67 -27.97 -7.99
CA ASP A 44 4.20 -29.17 -7.34
C ASP A 44 4.48 -28.95 -5.85
N HIS A 45 4.19 -29.96 -5.03
CA HIS A 45 4.40 -29.92 -3.58
C HIS A 45 3.66 -28.79 -2.83
N VAL A 46 2.59 -28.24 -3.40
CA VAL A 46 1.67 -27.36 -2.67
C VAL A 46 0.80 -28.17 -1.73
N PHE A 47 0.68 -27.75 -0.47
CA PHE A 47 -0.22 -28.34 0.51
C PHE A 47 -1.30 -27.34 0.91
N VAL A 48 -2.57 -27.77 0.96
CA VAL A 48 -3.72 -26.90 1.31
C VAL A 48 -4.60 -27.60 2.34
N GLU A 49 -4.74 -26.99 3.53
CA GLU A 49 -5.62 -27.50 4.59
C GLU A 49 -7.11 -27.20 4.34
N GLY A 50 -7.98 -27.90 5.10
CA GLY A 50 -9.42 -27.82 4.94
C GLY A 50 -10.04 -26.46 5.24
N ASP A 51 -9.50 -25.67 6.18
CA ASP A 51 -9.97 -24.30 6.46
C ASP A 51 -9.17 -23.25 5.68
N VAL A 52 -9.05 -23.44 4.36
CA VAL A 52 -8.45 -22.48 3.43
C VAL A 52 -9.45 -22.08 2.37
N VAL A 53 -9.50 -20.77 2.08
CA VAL A 53 -10.26 -20.22 0.95
C VAL A 53 -9.31 -19.55 -0.03
N ILE A 54 -9.39 -19.95 -1.29
CA ILE A 54 -8.63 -19.38 -2.40
C ILE A 54 -9.62 -18.88 -3.44
N GLY A 55 -9.50 -17.61 -3.82
CA GLY A 55 -10.28 -16.98 -4.89
C GLY A 55 -9.95 -17.52 -6.27
N ASP A 56 -10.39 -16.80 -7.30
CA ASP A 56 -10.19 -17.11 -8.70
C ASP A 56 -8.84 -16.59 -9.22
N ASN A 57 -8.28 -17.24 -10.24
CA ASN A 57 -7.05 -16.81 -10.94
C ASN A 57 -5.80 -16.74 -10.04
N VAL A 58 -5.76 -17.50 -8.96
CA VAL A 58 -4.63 -17.53 -8.03
C VAL A 58 -3.53 -18.46 -8.54
N THR A 59 -2.27 -18.02 -8.43
CA THR A 59 -1.11 -18.87 -8.67
C THR A 59 -0.37 -19.15 -7.37
N VAL A 60 -0.20 -20.44 -7.05
CA VAL A 60 0.60 -20.90 -5.90
C VAL A 60 1.76 -21.73 -6.43
N LYS A 61 2.98 -21.20 -6.30
CA LYS A 61 4.20 -21.86 -6.76
C LYS A 61 4.64 -22.96 -5.80
N CYS A 62 5.63 -23.76 -6.23
CA CYS A 62 6.03 -24.97 -5.55
C CYS A 62 6.49 -24.75 -4.10
N GLY A 63 6.31 -25.77 -3.26
CA GLY A 63 6.84 -25.80 -1.89
C GLY A 63 6.11 -24.89 -0.89
N VAL A 64 4.89 -24.46 -1.21
CA VAL A 64 4.06 -23.61 -0.34
C VAL A 64 3.07 -24.47 0.44
N GLN A 65 2.92 -24.19 1.75
CA GLN A 65 1.90 -24.79 2.60
C GLN A 65 0.90 -23.71 3.03
N LEU A 66 -0.38 -23.95 2.77
CA LEU A 66 -1.50 -23.08 3.12
C LEU A 66 -2.24 -23.70 4.29
N TRP A 67 -2.03 -23.15 5.48
CA TRP A 67 -2.59 -23.65 6.73
C TRP A 67 -3.99 -23.09 7.01
N SER A 68 -4.72 -23.77 7.90
CA SER A 68 -6.04 -23.37 8.39
C SER A 68 -6.06 -21.92 8.86
N GLY A 69 -7.14 -21.20 8.49
CA GLY A 69 -7.31 -19.78 8.77
C GLY A 69 -6.81 -18.84 7.65
N LEU A 70 -6.35 -19.37 6.52
CA LEU A 70 -5.90 -18.54 5.40
C LEU A 70 -7.06 -18.17 4.46
N ARG A 71 -7.16 -16.88 4.11
CA ARG A 71 -8.11 -16.35 3.11
C ARG A 71 -7.33 -15.65 2.01
N ILE A 72 -7.46 -16.13 0.78
CA ILE A 72 -6.74 -15.63 -0.38
C ILE A 72 -7.75 -15.11 -1.39
N GLY A 73 -7.67 -13.83 -1.71
CA GLY A 73 -8.49 -13.16 -2.71
C GLY A 73 -8.12 -13.51 -4.15
N ASP A 74 -8.78 -12.84 -5.10
CA ASP A 74 -8.65 -13.15 -6.52
C ASP A 74 -7.33 -12.62 -7.09
N GLY A 75 -6.76 -13.33 -8.07
CA GLY A 75 -5.57 -12.88 -8.81
C GLY A 75 -4.30 -12.75 -7.96
N VAL A 76 -4.27 -13.35 -6.77
CA VAL A 76 -3.09 -13.38 -5.91
C VAL A 76 -1.99 -14.24 -6.52
N PHE A 77 -0.74 -13.79 -6.39
CA PHE A 77 0.44 -14.57 -6.73
C PHE A 77 1.22 -14.94 -5.47
N ILE A 78 1.47 -16.23 -5.27
CA ILE A 78 2.30 -16.75 -4.17
C ILE A 78 3.54 -17.41 -4.77
N GLY A 79 4.69 -16.78 -4.53
CA GLY A 79 6.01 -17.21 -5.01
C GLY A 79 6.47 -18.54 -4.38
N PRO A 80 7.47 -19.20 -5.00
CA PRO A 80 7.93 -20.50 -4.56
C PRO A 80 8.50 -20.43 -3.15
N ASN A 81 8.22 -21.44 -2.34
CA ASN A 81 8.64 -21.57 -0.94
C ASN A 81 8.19 -20.42 -0.03
N ALA A 82 7.22 -19.59 -0.44
CA ALA A 82 6.60 -18.67 0.49
C ALA A 82 5.96 -19.45 1.65
N THR A 83 6.24 -19.02 2.87
CA THR A 83 5.89 -19.74 4.09
C THR A 83 4.84 -18.97 4.86
N PHE A 84 3.71 -19.63 5.14
CA PHE A 84 2.67 -19.11 6.02
C PHE A 84 2.75 -19.77 7.39
N THR A 85 2.27 -19.06 8.40
CA THR A 85 2.14 -19.56 9.77
C THR A 85 0.77 -19.18 10.31
N ASN A 86 0.23 -19.97 11.24
CA ASN A 86 -1.10 -19.78 11.82
C ASN A 86 -1.09 -19.70 13.36
N ASP A 87 -0.12 -20.28 14.05
CA ASP A 87 0.06 -20.14 15.50
C ASP A 87 1.16 -19.09 15.81
N PRO A 88 0.86 -17.99 16.54
CA PRO A 88 1.87 -17.02 16.94
C PRO A 88 2.89 -17.57 17.95
N PHE A 89 2.54 -18.59 18.73
CA PHE A 89 3.35 -19.17 19.79
C PHE A 89 3.29 -20.71 19.80
N PRO A 90 3.76 -21.36 18.71
CA PRO A 90 3.56 -22.79 18.52
C PRO A 90 4.24 -23.62 19.61
N ARG A 91 3.50 -24.63 20.09
CA ARG A 91 3.99 -25.65 21.02
C ARG A 91 3.42 -27.01 20.63
N SER A 92 4.26 -28.04 20.58
CA SER A 92 3.86 -29.39 20.19
C SER A 92 2.70 -29.90 21.07
N LYS A 93 1.68 -30.49 20.43
CA LYS A 93 0.45 -31.02 21.05
C LYS A 93 -0.37 -29.96 21.82
N LYS A 94 -0.15 -28.68 21.54
CA LYS A 94 -1.00 -27.58 22.00
C LYS A 94 -1.61 -26.93 20.78
N HIS A 95 -2.93 -26.90 20.74
CA HIS A 95 -3.70 -26.34 19.65
C HIS A 95 -4.52 -25.16 20.16
N LEU A 96 -4.77 -24.20 19.29
CA LEU A 96 -5.70 -23.12 19.56
C LEU A 96 -7.11 -23.60 19.20
N ASP A 97 -8.12 -23.16 19.96
CA ASP A 97 -9.53 -23.40 19.60
C ASP A 97 -9.86 -22.77 18.24
N ARG A 98 -9.19 -21.66 17.91
CA ARG A 98 -9.27 -20.97 16.62
C ARG A 98 -7.96 -20.28 16.29
N TYR A 99 -7.44 -20.56 15.10
CA TYR A 99 -6.26 -19.87 14.57
C TYR A 99 -6.61 -18.44 14.10
N PRO A 100 -5.72 -17.45 14.32
CA PRO A 100 -5.78 -16.14 13.71
C PRO A 100 -5.95 -16.22 12.19
N GLU A 101 -6.83 -15.39 11.64
CA GLU A 101 -7.05 -15.34 10.20
C GLU A 101 -5.95 -14.50 9.53
N THR A 102 -5.21 -15.11 8.60
CA THR A 102 -4.29 -14.39 7.70
C THR A 102 -5.01 -14.13 6.38
N VAL A 103 -5.01 -12.88 5.92
CA VAL A 103 -5.76 -12.48 4.73
C VAL A 103 -4.84 -11.91 3.66
N LEU A 104 -4.89 -12.48 2.47
CA LEU A 104 -4.28 -11.94 1.25
C LEU A 104 -5.40 -11.35 0.40
N GLU A 105 -5.41 -10.03 0.21
CA GLU A 105 -6.42 -9.37 -0.61
C GLU A 105 -6.08 -9.44 -2.11
N ASP A 106 -7.07 -9.11 -2.94
CA ASP A 106 -7.01 -9.31 -4.39
C ASP A 106 -5.75 -8.70 -5.03
N GLY A 107 -5.16 -9.44 -5.97
CA GLY A 107 -4.02 -9.00 -6.77
C GLY A 107 -2.72 -8.81 -5.99
N CYS A 108 -2.68 -9.08 -4.68
CA CYS A 108 -1.43 -8.99 -3.95
C CYS A 108 -0.43 -10.08 -4.39
N SER A 109 0.86 -9.83 -4.20
CA SER A 109 1.93 -10.71 -4.64
C SER A 109 2.90 -10.98 -3.51
N ILE A 110 3.12 -12.26 -3.21
CA ILE A 110 4.04 -12.74 -2.19
C ILE A 110 5.31 -13.25 -2.86
N GLY A 111 6.44 -12.63 -2.57
CA GLY A 111 7.74 -12.97 -3.12
C GLY A 111 8.22 -14.36 -2.71
N ALA A 112 9.14 -14.91 -3.50
CA ALA A 112 9.76 -16.20 -3.23
C ALA A 112 10.38 -16.25 -1.83
N ASN A 113 10.18 -17.35 -1.11
CA ASN A 113 10.75 -17.60 0.21
C ASN A 113 10.45 -16.51 1.27
N ALA A 114 9.37 -15.73 1.09
CA ALA A 114 8.91 -14.80 2.11
C ALA A 114 8.19 -15.55 3.25
N THR A 115 8.29 -15.05 4.47
CA THR A 115 7.63 -15.61 5.66
C THR A 115 6.53 -14.67 6.13
N ILE A 116 5.30 -15.17 6.25
CA ILE A 116 4.12 -14.41 6.68
C ILE A 116 3.72 -14.87 8.09
N LEU A 117 3.82 -13.96 9.07
CA LEU A 117 3.38 -14.24 10.44
C LEU A 117 1.85 -14.35 10.53
N PRO A 118 1.30 -14.99 11.58
CA PRO A 118 -0.13 -15.24 11.69
C PRO A 118 -0.93 -13.96 11.93
N GLY A 119 -2.18 -13.93 11.46
CA GLY A 119 -3.13 -12.86 11.77
C GLY A 119 -2.87 -11.54 11.05
N VAL A 120 -1.98 -11.52 10.06
CA VAL A 120 -1.68 -10.31 9.28
C VAL A 120 -2.55 -10.23 8.03
N ARG A 121 -2.77 -9.00 7.56
CA ARG A 121 -3.48 -8.70 6.31
C ARG A 121 -2.50 -8.13 5.29
N ILE A 122 -2.45 -8.73 4.11
CA ILE A 122 -1.70 -8.21 2.96
C ILE A 122 -2.69 -7.53 2.04
N GLY A 123 -2.61 -6.20 1.97
CA GLY A 123 -3.58 -5.37 1.27
C GLY A 123 -3.58 -5.59 -0.24
N ARG A 124 -4.70 -5.20 -0.87
CA ARG A 124 -4.92 -5.34 -2.31
C ARG A 124 -3.74 -4.81 -3.13
N ASN A 125 -3.29 -5.58 -4.12
CA ASN A 125 -2.15 -5.24 -5.00
C ASN A 125 -0.83 -4.91 -4.26
N ALA A 126 -0.69 -5.23 -2.97
CA ALA A 126 0.58 -5.09 -2.27
C ALA A 126 1.61 -6.09 -2.81
N MET A 127 2.89 -5.77 -2.64
CA MET A 127 4.02 -6.58 -3.09
C MET A 127 4.93 -6.88 -1.90
N VAL A 128 4.97 -8.14 -1.48
CA VAL A 128 5.96 -8.63 -0.52
C VAL A 128 7.19 -9.09 -1.30
N GLY A 129 8.35 -8.49 -1.02
CA GLY A 129 9.60 -8.86 -1.66
C GLY A 129 10.08 -10.26 -1.27
N ALA A 130 10.91 -10.86 -2.12
CA ALA A 130 11.50 -12.17 -1.84
C ALA A 130 12.29 -12.16 -0.52
N GLY A 131 12.16 -13.23 0.27
CA GLY A 131 12.84 -13.39 1.56
C GLY A 131 12.37 -12.45 2.68
N ALA A 132 11.31 -11.67 2.47
CA ALA A 132 10.82 -10.74 3.49
C ALA A 132 10.14 -11.49 4.65
N VAL A 133 10.29 -11.00 5.88
CA VAL A 133 9.61 -11.53 7.07
C VAL A 133 8.53 -10.55 7.50
N VAL A 134 7.29 -10.82 7.12
CA VAL A 134 6.15 -9.93 7.33
C VAL A 134 5.60 -10.13 8.74
N THR A 135 5.86 -9.16 9.61
CA THR A 135 5.48 -9.19 11.03
C THR A 135 4.22 -8.37 11.34
N GLN A 136 3.73 -7.59 10.38
CA GLN A 136 2.60 -6.67 10.54
C GLN A 136 1.83 -6.58 9.21
N SER A 137 0.56 -6.18 9.27
CA SER A 137 -0.27 -6.00 8.08
C SER A 137 0.36 -5.00 7.10
N VAL A 138 0.27 -5.31 5.81
CA VAL A 138 0.83 -4.54 4.70
C VAL A 138 -0.29 -3.74 4.04
N PRO A 139 -0.18 -2.40 3.94
CA PRO A 139 -1.22 -1.58 3.32
C PRO A 139 -1.44 -1.90 1.83
N PRO A 140 -2.63 -1.59 1.27
CA PRO A 140 -2.87 -1.73 -0.16
C PRO A 140 -1.77 -1.07 -0.99
N PHE A 141 -1.33 -1.78 -2.03
CA PHE A 141 -0.27 -1.38 -2.95
C PHE A 141 1.11 -1.12 -2.33
N ALA A 142 1.32 -1.29 -1.03
CA ALA A 142 2.63 -1.12 -0.44
C ALA A 142 3.59 -2.21 -0.94
N ILE A 143 4.84 -1.82 -1.17
CA ILE A 143 5.96 -2.72 -1.43
C ILE A 143 6.71 -2.88 -0.11
N VAL A 144 6.87 -4.11 0.38
CA VAL A 144 7.62 -4.39 1.62
C VAL A 144 8.79 -5.32 1.37
N THR A 145 9.92 -5.08 2.03
CA THR A 145 11.15 -5.89 1.90
C THR A 145 11.89 -6.01 3.22
N GLY A 146 12.72 -7.05 3.36
CA GLY A 146 13.66 -7.21 4.47
C GLY A 146 13.14 -8.07 5.64
N ASN A 147 13.99 -8.26 6.64
CA ASN A 147 13.68 -8.97 7.88
C ASN A 147 14.06 -8.09 9.09
N PRO A 148 13.08 -7.58 9.85
CA PRO A 148 11.63 -7.63 9.58
C PRO A 148 11.24 -6.77 8.36
N ALA A 149 10.13 -7.10 7.71
CA ALA A 149 9.67 -6.42 6.50
C ALA A 149 9.29 -4.96 6.78
N ARG A 150 9.69 -4.04 5.88
CA ARG A 150 9.41 -2.60 5.96
C ARG A 150 8.97 -2.07 4.61
N ILE A 151 8.10 -1.05 4.62
CA ILE A 151 7.66 -0.40 3.38
C ILE A 151 8.86 0.25 2.68
N SER A 152 9.09 -0.16 1.44
CA SER A 152 10.15 0.33 0.56
C SER A 152 9.62 1.05 -0.69
N GLY A 153 8.30 1.16 -0.83
CA GLY A 153 7.67 1.89 -1.94
C GLY A 153 6.19 1.56 -2.04
N TYR A 154 5.55 2.05 -3.10
CA TYR A 154 4.20 1.66 -3.49
C TYR A 154 4.14 1.25 -4.96
N VAL A 155 3.33 0.26 -5.28
CA VAL A 155 3.06 -0.15 -6.66
C VAL A 155 2.35 1.00 -7.39
N GLY A 156 2.74 1.25 -8.64
CA GLY A 156 2.13 2.29 -9.48
C GLY A 156 2.54 3.72 -9.15
N SER A 157 3.29 3.98 -8.08
CA SER A 157 4.06 5.22 -7.98
C SER A 157 5.25 5.09 -8.93
N ALA A 158 5.15 5.69 -10.12
CA ALA A 158 6.20 5.64 -11.13
C ALA A 158 7.57 5.89 -10.47
N GLY A 159 8.55 5.02 -10.71
CA GLY A 159 9.84 4.92 -10.02
C GLY A 159 10.80 6.12 -10.13
N ARG A 160 10.28 7.32 -10.39
CA ARG A 160 10.97 8.59 -10.12
C ARG A 160 10.46 9.11 -8.79
N LEU A 161 11.20 8.83 -7.72
CA LEU A 161 11.24 9.74 -6.57
C LEU A 161 11.49 11.14 -7.11
N ARG A 162 10.48 12.01 -7.11
CA ARG A 162 10.70 13.42 -7.40
C ARG A 162 11.41 14.01 -6.19
N SER A 163 12.74 14.05 -6.29
CA SER A 163 13.63 14.70 -5.33
C SER A 163 13.51 16.22 -5.46
N GLY A 164 13.21 16.91 -4.36
CA GLY A 164 13.28 18.37 -4.28
C GLY A 164 14.69 18.94 -4.45
N THR A 165 15.75 18.14 -4.41
CA THR A 165 17.14 18.63 -4.45
C THR A 165 17.82 18.56 -5.81
N ALA A 166 18.70 19.54 -6.02
CA ALA A 166 19.50 19.82 -7.20
C ALA A 166 20.46 18.67 -7.58
N ALA A 167 19.98 17.75 -8.41
CA ALA A 167 20.79 16.95 -9.35
C ALA A 167 19.93 16.35 -10.49
N GLY A 168 18.60 16.35 -10.36
CA GLY A 168 17.66 16.14 -11.47
C GLY A 168 16.67 17.30 -11.49
N LYS A 169 16.87 18.28 -12.39
CA LYS A 169 16.10 19.53 -12.49
C LYS A 169 14.57 19.29 -12.37
N LEU A 170 13.99 19.55 -11.20
CA LEU A 170 12.61 20.01 -11.13
C LEU A 170 12.59 21.43 -11.72
N ARG A 171 11.84 21.63 -12.80
CA ARG A 171 11.62 22.94 -13.43
C ARG A 171 10.57 23.75 -12.66
N VAL A 172 10.73 23.89 -11.33
CA VAL A 172 9.84 24.72 -10.53
C VAL A 172 10.62 25.99 -10.22
N THR A 173 10.37 27.06 -10.98
CA THR A 173 10.88 28.39 -10.67
C THR A 173 10.21 28.92 -9.40
N GLU A 174 10.82 29.88 -8.72
CA GLU A 174 10.22 30.51 -7.53
C GLU A 174 8.79 30.99 -7.79
N GLY A 175 7.87 30.73 -6.87
CA GLY A 175 6.45 31.06 -7.02
C GLY A 175 5.69 30.22 -8.06
N SER A 176 6.35 29.29 -8.76
CA SER A 176 5.66 28.45 -9.75
C SER A 176 4.93 27.27 -9.11
N VAL A 177 3.81 26.91 -9.73
CA VAL A 177 2.98 25.76 -9.38
C VAL A 177 3.18 24.70 -10.45
N GLN A 178 3.61 23.51 -10.04
CA GLN A 178 3.71 22.36 -10.93
C GLN A 178 2.59 21.36 -10.63
N THR A 179 1.79 21.05 -11.64
CA THR A 179 0.83 19.94 -11.58
C THR A 179 1.55 18.60 -11.57
N THR A 180 1.04 17.65 -10.80
CA THR A 180 1.58 16.28 -10.74
C THR A 180 0.71 15.32 -11.56
N SER A 181 1.07 14.04 -11.59
CA SER A 181 0.24 13.02 -12.25
C SER A 181 -1.02 12.67 -11.44
N VAL A 182 -1.04 13.02 -10.16
CA VAL A 182 -2.18 12.79 -9.25
C VAL A 182 -3.10 13.99 -9.30
N ARG A 183 -4.39 13.76 -9.57
CA ARG A 183 -5.37 14.82 -9.85
C ARG A 183 -5.42 15.87 -8.73
N GLY A 184 -5.15 17.13 -9.09
CA GLY A 184 -5.25 18.29 -8.20
C GLY A 184 -4.09 18.45 -7.21
N VAL A 185 -3.21 17.45 -7.09
CA VAL A 185 -1.98 17.56 -6.30
C VAL A 185 -1.02 18.48 -7.04
N THR A 186 -0.41 19.42 -6.30
CA THR A 186 0.56 20.36 -6.88
C THR A 186 1.80 20.47 -6.02
N LEU A 187 2.96 20.51 -6.67
CA LEU A 187 4.22 20.93 -6.06
C LEU A 187 4.39 22.43 -6.24
N ARG A 188 4.86 23.11 -5.20
CA ARG A 188 5.02 24.56 -5.19
C ARG A 188 6.35 24.94 -4.59
N ARG A 189 7.07 25.83 -5.27
CA ARG A 189 8.34 26.34 -4.75
C ARG A 189 8.10 27.65 -4.02
N LEU A 190 8.38 27.61 -2.72
CA LEU A 190 8.18 28.72 -1.80
C LEU A 190 9.26 29.78 -2.04
N PRO A 191 8.90 31.08 -1.98
CA PRO A 191 9.87 32.17 -1.97
C PRO A 191 10.97 31.97 -0.92
N HIS A 192 12.19 32.26 -1.32
CA HIS A 192 13.38 32.11 -0.48
C HIS A 192 14.30 33.30 -0.62
N HIS A 193 14.66 33.87 0.51
CA HIS A 193 15.56 35.02 0.59
C HIS A 193 16.75 34.64 1.46
N ALA A 194 17.95 34.67 0.87
CA ALA A 194 19.20 34.42 1.57
C ALA A 194 20.02 35.71 1.62
N ASP A 195 20.49 36.09 2.81
CA ASP A 195 21.45 37.16 3.02
C ASP A 195 22.50 36.76 4.07
N MET A 196 23.44 37.67 4.37
CA MET A 196 24.52 37.42 5.34
C MET A 196 24.06 37.11 6.78
N ARG A 197 22.77 37.32 7.10
CA ARG A 197 22.16 37.04 8.41
C ARG A 197 21.48 35.68 8.46
N GLY A 198 21.33 35.01 7.32
CA GLY A 198 20.73 33.69 7.21
C GLY A 198 19.75 33.56 6.05
N GLU A 199 18.84 32.58 6.16
CA GLU A 199 17.87 32.23 5.14
C GLU A 199 16.44 32.37 5.68
N LEU A 200 15.53 32.88 4.84
CA LEU A 200 14.13 33.09 5.16
C LEU A 200 13.25 32.51 4.05
N GLY A 201 12.35 31.61 4.42
CA GLY A 201 11.28 31.08 3.56
C GLY A 201 9.94 31.71 3.91
N VAL A 202 9.14 32.03 2.89
CA VAL A 202 7.81 32.64 3.06
C VAL A 202 6.76 31.87 2.28
N ALA A 203 5.53 31.82 2.81
CA ALA A 203 4.36 31.30 2.10
C ALA A 203 3.11 32.05 2.55
N GLU A 204 2.36 32.61 1.62
CA GLU A 204 1.15 33.39 1.94
C GLU A 204 -0.13 32.64 1.53
N ASN A 205 -1.19 32.81 2.34
CA ASN A 205 -2.53 32.31 2.01
C ASN A 205 -3.01 32.95 0.70
N GLY A 206 -3.55 32.13 -0.21
CA GLY A 206 -4.06 32.60 -1.51
C GLY A 206 -2.97 32.81 -2.56
N LYS A 207 -1.68 32.70 -2.21
CA LYS A 207 -0.56 32.71 -3.15
C LYS A 207 0.06 31.31 -3.24
N GLU A 208 1.12 31.06 -2.47
CA GLU A 208 1.77 29.75 -2.45
C GLU A 208 0.84 28.71 -1.83
N ILE A 209 0.11 29.06 -0.77
CA ILE A 209 -0.84 28.16 -0.13
C ILE A 209 -2.22 28.40 -0.77
N PRO A 210 -2.81 27.43 -1.49
CA PRO A 210 -4.02 27.65 -2.30
C PRO A 210 -5.32 27.75 -1.49
N PHE A 211 -5.23 27.91 -0.17
CA PHE A 211 -6.37 28.00 0.73
C PHE A 211 -6.02 28.85 1.97
N ALA A 212 -7.05 29.31 2.68
CA ALA A 212 -6.86 29.96 3.97
C ALA A 212 -6.55 28.91 5.05
N VAL A 213 -5.36 28.98 5.64
CA VAL A 213 -4.94 28.08 6.72
C VAL A 213 -5.76 28.40 7.98
N LYS A 214 -6.41 27.38 8.54
CA LYS A 214 -7.14 27.45 9.81
C LYS A 214 -6.46 26.66 10.93
N ARG A 215 -5.58 25.73 10.57
CA ARG A 215 -4.85 24.88 11.51
C ARG A 215 -3.48 24.54 10.94
N HIS A 216 -2.49 24.47 11.81
CA HIS A 216 -1.18 23.89 11.50
C HIS A 216 -0.82 22.85 12.56
N PHE A 217 0.00 21.89 12.18
CA PHE A 217 0.60 20.93 13.09
C PHE A 217 1.94 20.45 12.54
N PHE A 218 2.78 19.90 13.41
CA PHE A 218 4.10 19.41 13.04
C PHE A 218 4.26 17.95 13.47
N VAL A 219 4.91 17.17 12.63
CA VAL A 219 5.23 15.76 12.86
C VAL A 219 6.75 15.62 12.91
N TYR A 220 7.26 15.10 14.02
CA TYR A 220 8.69 14.99 14.31
C TYR A 220 8.96 13.77 15.18
N ASN A 221 10.23 13.37 15.28
CA ASN A 221 10.68 12.19 16.03
C ASN A 221 9.89 10.91 15.66
N VAL A 222 9.65 10.73 14.35
CA VAL A 222 9.01 9.52 13.82
C VAL A 222 10.09 8.45 13.73
N PRO A 223 9.95 7.30 14.41
CA PRO A 223 10.90 6.20 14.23
C PRO A 223 10.97 5.82 12.75
N SER A 224 12.17 5.59 12.21
CA SER A 224 12.34 5.41 10.76
C SER A 224 11.50 4.31 10.08
N PRO A 225 11.08 3.21 10.75
CA PRO A 225 10.20 2.23 10.12
C PRO A 225 8.72 2.63 10.12
N GLU A 226 8.32 3.65 10.87
CA GLU A 226 6.91 3.99 11.06
C GLU A 226 6.33 4.68 9.83
N VAL A 227 5.08 4.34 9.56
CA VAL A 227 4.28 4.89 8.47
C VAL A 227 3.21 5.78 9.09
N ARG A 228 3.10 7.01 8.59
CA ARG A 228 2.12 8.00 9.03
C ARG A 228 1.14 8.28 7.89
N GLY A 229 0.02 8.92 8.22
CA GLY A 229 -1.02 9.19 7.25
C GLY A 229 -1.98 8.01 7.11
N GLN A 230 -1.99 7.37 5.93
CA GLN A 230 -2.89 6.28 5.56
C GLN A 230 -4.37 6.67 5.67
N HIS A 231 -4.69 7.84 5.12
CA HIS A 231 -6.07 8.32 5.04
C HIS A 231 -6.22 9.34 3.92
N ALA A 232 -7.47 9.59 3.55
CA ALA A 232 -7.88 10.76 2.79
C ALA A 232 -8.77 11.68 3.65
N HIS A 233 -8.94 12.91 3.20
CA HIS A 233 -9.85 13.89 3.80
C HIS A 233 -11.06 14.13 2.89
N ARG A 234 -12.28 14.23 3.45
CA ARG A 234 -13.48 14.53 2.66
C ARG A 234 -13.49 15.99 2.17
N ARG A 235 -13.00 16.93 2.98
CA ARG A 235 -13.04 18.38 2.72
C ARG A 235 -11.75 19.13 3.03
N CYS A 236 -10.91 18.62 3.93
CA CYS A 236 -9.69 19.32 4.33
C CYS A 236 -8.64 19.29 3.21
N HIS A 237 -8.14 20.48 2.85
CA HIS A 237 -6.91 20.61 2.06
C HIS A 237 -5.71 20.55 3.01
N GLN A 238 -4.60 19.98 2.54
CA GLN A 238 -3.35 19.95 3.28
C GLN A 238 -2.22 20.52 2.42
N PHE A 239 -1.28 21.21 3.07
CA PHE A 239 -0.06 21.69 2.46
C PHE A 239 1.13 21.28 3.33
N LEU A 240 2.02 20.46 2.76
CA LEU A 240 3.09 19.78 3.48
C LEU A 240 4.44 20.40 3.12
N VAL A 241 5.26 20.71 4.13
CA VAL A 241 6.64 21.22 3.96
C VAL A 241 7.54 20.52 4.96
N CYS A 242 8.62 19.90 4.50
CA CYS A 242 9.62 19.31 5.40
C CYS A 242 10.64 20.39 5.81
N LEU A 243 10.49 20.93 7.02
CA LEU A 243 11.28 22.05 7.53
C LEU A 243 12.69 21.63 7.95
N ASN A 244 12.90 20.36 8.26
CA ASN A 244 14.23 19.81 8.53
C ASN A 244 14.26 18.33 8.14
N GLY A 245 15.44 17.80 7.85
CA GLY A 245 15.61 16.40 7.45
C GLY A 245 14.89 16.08 6.14
N SER A 246 14.30 14.89 6.07
CA SER A 246 13.53 14.47 4.90
C SER A 246 12.41 13.49 5.26
N CYS A 247 11.37 13.45 4.43
CA CYS A 247 10.37 12.37 4.42
C CYS A 247 9.84 12.15 3.02
N SER A 248 9.31 10.95 2.76
CA SER A 248 8.62 10.61 1.51
C SER A 248 7.12 10.72 1.71
N VAL A 249 6.42 11.33 0.75
CA VAL A 249 4.96 11.47 0.74
C VAL A 249 4.40 10.81 -0.50
N VAL A 250 3.48 9.88 -0.32
CA VAL A 250 2.71 9.26 -1.39
C VAL A 250 1.36 9.95 -1.47
N ALA A 251 1.01 10.43 -2.64
CA ALA A 251 -0.32 10.95 -2.95
C ALA A 251 -1.03 10.03 -3.95
N ASP A 252 -2.32 9.83 -3.74
CA ASP A 252 -3.13 8.88 -4.50
C ASP A 252 -4.56 9.40 -4.66
N ASP A 253 -5.05 9.46 -5.90
CA ASP A 253 -6.41 9.93 -6.24
C ASP A 253 -7.41 8.79 -6.50
N GLY A 254 -7.01 7.55 -6.23
CA GLY A 254 -7.75 6.31 -6.45
C GLY A 254 -7.52 5.69 -7.83
N LYS A 255 -6.78 6.37 -8.73
CA LYS A 255 -6.40 5.85 -10.05
C LYS A 255 -4.89 5.94 -10.29
N VAL A 256 -4.31 7.09 -9.96
CA VAL A 256 -2.90 7.40 -10.13
C VAL A 256 -2.27 7.64 -8.77
N ARG A 257 -1.06 7.14 -8.61
CA ARG A 257 -0.25 7.32 -7.41
C ARG A 257 1.11 7.90 -7.79
N GLU A 258 1.63 8.80 -6.97
CA GLU A 258 2.97 9.36 -7.14
C GLU A 258 3.64 9.57 -5.78
N GLU A 259 4.95 9.38 -5.73
CA GLU A 259 5.76 9.55 -4.53
C GLU A 259 6.67 10.78 -4.67
N PHE A 260 6.69 11.60 -3.61
CA PHE A 260 7.43 12.86 -3.53
C PHE A 260 8.41 12.80 -2.36
N LEU A 261 9.67 13.13 -2.61
CA LEU A 261 10.65 13.30 -1.53
C LEU A 261 10.66 14.76 -1.10
N LEU A 262 10.22 15.02 0.13
CA LEU A 262 10.31 16.34 0.76
C LEU A 262 11.61 16.40 1.57
N ASN A 263 12.66 16.93 0.95
CA ASN A 263 13.99 17.13 1.53
C ASN A 263 14.53 18.55 1.30
N ASP A 264 13.65 19.47 0.89
CA ASP A 264 13.95 20.86 0.59
C ASP A 264 12.90 21.74 1.28
N ARG A 265 13.36 22.69 2.09
CA ARG A 265 12.51 23.62 2.86
C ARG A 265 11.70 24.56 1.96
N GLN A 266 12.15 24.72 0.72
CA GLN A 266 11.50 25.55 -0.29
C GLN A 266 10.44 24.77 -1.08
N LEU A 267 10.26 23.47 -0.82
CA LEU A 267 9.29 22.64 -1.54
C LEU A 267 8.06 22.38 -0.68
N GLY A 268 6.91 22.84 -1.17
CA GLY A 268 5.60 22.55 -0.61
C GLY A 268 4.79 21.60 -1.49
N LEU A 269 4.12 20.64 -0.87
CA LEU A 269 3.22 19.69 -1.52
C LEU A 269 1.78 19.95 -1.07
N HIS A 270 0.93 20.35 -2.03
CA HIS A 270 -0.49 20.51 -1.80
C HIS A 270 -1.23 19.21 -2.08
N LEU A 271 -1.97 18.73 -1.09
CA LEU A 271 -2.93 17.63 -1.21
C LEU A 271 -4.35 18.19 -1.11
N PRO A 272 -5.14 18.22 -2.20
CA PRO A 272 -6.54 18.58 -2.12
C PRO A 272 -7.37 17.49 -1.41
N PRO A 273 -8.63 17.78 -1.06
CA PRO A 273 -9.55 16.79 -0.53
C PRO A 273 -9.67 15.59 -1.47
N LEU A 274 -9.97 14.43 -0.91
CA LEU A 274 -10.03 13.14 -1.59
C LEU A 274 -8.71 12.77 -2.29
N THR A 275 -7.61 13.14 -1.66
CA THR A 275 -6.29 12.56 -1.92
C THR A 275 -5.93 11.67 -0.74
N TRP A 276 -5.66 10.39 -1.00
CA TRP A 276 -5.10 9.49 0.00
C TRP A 276 -3.61 9.78 0.18
N GLY A 277 -3.23 10.11 1.42
CA GLY A 277 -1.88 10.52 1.78
C GLY A 277 -1.19 9.51 2.69
N VAL A 278 0.04 9.14 2.36
CA VAL A 278 0.94 8.37 3.23
C VAL A 278 2.25 9.12 3.38
N GLN A 279 2.77 9.25 4.59
CA GLN A 279 4.09 9.81 4.84
C GLN A 279 4.97 8.79 5.55
N TYR A 280 6.17 8.54 5.04
CA TYR A 280 7.07 7.51 5.55
C TYR A 280 8.53 7.85 5.23
N ARG A 281 9.48 6.98 5.63
CA ARG A 281 10.92 7.23 5.46
C ARG A 281 11.38 8.58 6.02
N TYR A 282 10.94 8.87 7.24
CA TYR A 282 11.42 10.04 7.96
C TYR A 282 12.89 9.86 8.31
N SER A 283 13.73 10.86 8.02
CA SER A 283 15.06 10.94 8.61
C SER A 283 14.94 11.20 10.12
N LYS A 284 15.98 10.88 10.88
CA LYS A 284 15.99 11.00 12.35
C LYS A 284 15.67 12.43 12.84
N ASP A 285 16.08 13.41 12.06
CA ASP A 285 15.94 14.85 12.31
C ASP A 285 14.74 15.48 11.59
N ALA A 286 13.88 14.66 10.96
CA ALA A 286 12.80 15.16 10.13
C ALA A 286 11.74 15.93 10.94
N VAL A 287 11.34 17.09 10.40
CA VAL A 287 10.23 17.91 10.91
C VAL A 287 9.30 18.26 9.76
N LEU A 288 8.15 17.62 9.69
CA LEU A 288 7.12 17.88 8.68
C LEU A 288 6.08 18.87 9.23
N LEU A 289 6.03 20.06 8.66
CA LEU A 289 4.94 21.03 8.87
C LEU A 289 3.78 20.67 7.95
N VAL A 290 2.56 20.67 8.51
CA VAL A 290 1.32 20.50 7.76
C VAL A 290 0.40 21.67 8.05
N LEU A 291 0.03 22.40 7.00
CA LEU A 291 -0.98 23.45 7.04
C LEU A 291 -2.31 22.88 6.52
N ALA A 292 -3.41 23.21 7.19
CA ALA A 292 -4.72 22.63 6.91
C ALA A 292 -5.79 23.73 6.78
N SER A 293 -6.68 23.56 5.80
CA SER A 293 -7.78 24.52 5.54
C SER A 293 -8.91 24.47 6.56
N HIS A 294 -8.94 23.43 7.41
CA HIS A 294 -9.98 23.19 8.40
C HIS A 294 -9.40 22.90 9.80
N SER A 295 -10.16 23.27 10.83
CA SER A 295 -9.97 22.77 12.20
C SER A 295 -10.01 21.24 12.22
N TYR A 296 -9.53 20.63 13.31
CA TYR A 296 -9.58 19.18 13.44
C TYR A 296 -11.04 18.69 13.49
N ASP A 297 -11.37 17.74 12.62
CA ASP A 297 -12.63 17.02 12.65
C ASP A 297 -12.36 15.54 12.34
N ALA A 298 -12.66 14.66 13.30
CA ALA A 298 -12.48 13.23 13.15
C ALA A 298 -13.36 12.62 12.04
N LYS A 299 -14.52 13.23 11.75
CA LYS A 299 -15.47 12.77 10.72
C LYS A 299 -15.01 13.09 9.30
N ASP A 300 -14.03 13.98 9.14
CA ASP A 300 -13.48 14.32 7.83
C ASP A 300 -12.53 13.22 7.29
N TYR A 301 -12.06 12.31 8.15
CA TYR A 301 -11.11 11.27 7.78
C TYR A 301 -11.80 10.08 7.09
N ILE A 302 -11.22 9.61 5.99
CA ILE A 302 -11.48 8.31 5.36
C ILE A 302 -10.25 7.45 5.62
N ARG A 303 -10.37 6.43 6.48
CA ARG A 303 -9.26 5.54 6.90
C ARG A 303 -9.32 4.15 6.28
N ASP A 304 -10.41 3.84 5.59
CA ASP A 304 -10.57 2.62 4.82
C ASP A 304 -10.29 2.91 3.34
N TYR A 305 -9.34 2.18 2.76
CA TYR A 305 -8.90 2.45 1.39
C TYR A 305 -9.99 2.09 0.36
N ASP A 306 -10.79 1.07 0.63
CA ASP A 306 -11.89 0.66 -0.26
C ASP A 306 -13.06 1.66 -0.23
N GLU A 307 -13.37 2.24 0.93
CA GLU A 307 -14.26 3.39 1.05
C GLU A 307 -13.73 4.58 0.25
N PHE A 308 -12.43 4.89 0.38
CA PHE A 308 -11.79 5.95 -0.41
C PHE A 308 -11.95 5.71 -1.92
N LEU A 309 -11.61 4.52 -2.43
CA LEU A 309 -11.77 4.18 -3.84
C LEU A 309 -13.21 4.37 -4.32
N ARG A 310 -14.20 3.89 -3.55
CA ARG A 310 -15.62 4.04 -3.90
C ARG A 310 -16.03 5.51 -4.01
N ILE A 311 -15.54 6.38 -3.13
CA ILE A 311 -15.84 7.82 -3.14
C ILE A 311 -15.10 8.53 -4.28
N ALA A 312 -13.80 8.30 -4.42
CA ALA A 312 -12.93 8.97 -5.38
C ALA A 312 -13.34 8.68 -6.84
N LEU A 313 -13.68 7.42 -7.14
CA LEU A 313 -14.14 7.00 -8.47
C LEU A 313 -15.51 7.59 -8.84
N ARG A 314 -16.43 7.75 -7.87
CA ARG A 314 -17.74 8.38 -8.10
C ARG A 314 -17.59 9.85 -8.49
N GLN A 315 -16.73 10.61 -7.81
CA GLN A 315 -16.50 12.01 -8.18
C GLN A 315 -15.85 12.18 -9.56
N GLY A 316 -14.92 11.29 -9.93
CA GLY A 316 -14.34 11.30 -11.29
C GLY A 316 -15.36 11.10 -12.41
N ASN A 317 -16.43 10.34 -12.16
CA ASN A 317 -17.49 10.09 -13.15
C ASN A 317 -18.52 11.23 -13.23
N VAL A 318 -18.71 12.02 -12.16
CA VAL A 318 -19.62 13.17 -12.17
C VAL A 318 -19.00 14.35 -12.95
N SER A 319 -17.70 14.59 -12.81
CA SER A 319 -17.00 15.64 -13.57
C SER A 319 -17.01 15.41 -15.09
N LEU A 320 -17.07 14.16 -15.55
CA LEU A 320 -17.15 13.79 -16.97
C LEU A 320 -18.57 13.97 -17.56
N ARG A 321 -19.62 13.98 -16.73
CA ARG A 321 -21.01 14.17 -17.18
C ARG A 321 -21.48 15.63 -17.16
N ALA A 322 -20.78 16.50 -16.43
CA ALA A 322 -21.07 17.94 -16.38
C ALA A 322 -20.38 18.75 -17.50
N GLY A 323 -19.75 18.09 -18.47
CA GLY A 323 -19.03 18.69 -19.59
C GLY A 323 -19.56 18.28 -20.97
N ILE A 324 -20.87 17.99 -21.09
CA ILE A 324 -21.58 17.83 -22.37
C ILE A 324 -22.72 18.85 -22.40
#